data_AF-A0A5C0ZEJ3-F1
#
_entry.id   AF-A0A5C0ZEJ3-F1
#
_cell.length_a   1.000
_cell.length_b   1.000
_cell.length_c   1.000
_cell.angle_alpha   90.00
_cell.angle_beta   90.00
_cell.angle_gamma   90.00
#
_symmetry.space_group_name_H-M   'P 1'
#
loop_
_entity.id
_entity.type
_entity.pdbx_description
1 polymer ?
#
loop_
_entity_poly.entity_id
_entity_poly.type
_entity_poly.pdbx_seq_one_letter_code
_entity_poly.pdbx_strand_id
1 'polypeptide(L)'
;MDKHYGEIIEMVIRRNGYSISELSRLMKVNRRSIYNWFGQPRVKSEIIFKIGVTLRHDFSREFPELFNSEDFQMEFERKKEVFHDSIQHVEEVSYWKDKYISLLEEYNTALARQSQRYGISAAMA
;
A
#
# COMPACT_ATOMS: atom_id res chain seq x y z
N MET A 1 1.87 21.29 19.52
CA MET A 1 0.84 20.41 18.93
C MET A 1 1.23 18.99 19.28
N ASP A 2 0.32 18.25 19.90
CA ASP A 2 0.56 16.84 20.16
C ASP A 2 0.54 16.08 18.83
N LYS A 3 1.51 15.18 18.68
CA LYS A 3 1.70 14.39 17.48
C LYS A 3 0.63 13.30 17.42
N HIS A 4 -0.13 13.27 16.34
CA HIS A 4 -1.18 12.26 16.15
C HIS A 4 -0.58 10.99 15.51
N TYR A 5 -0.40 9.94 16.31
CA TYR A 5 0.35 8.75 15.88
C TYR A 5 -0.36 8.00 14.75
N GLY A 6 -1.70 7.87 14.84
CA GLY A 6 -2.50 7.21 13.82
C GLY A 6 -2.36 7.82 12.42
N GLU A 7 -2.56 9.14 12.30
CA GLU A 7 -2.37 9.90 11.06
C GLU A 7 -0.97 9.75 10.45
N ILE A 8 0.09 9.74 11.28
CA ILE A 8 1.45 9.54 10.78
C ILE A 8 1.63 8.14 10.18
N ILE A 9 1.13 7.11 10.87
CA ILE A 9 1.18 5.73 10.39
C ILE A 9 0.40 5.61 9.07
N GLU A 10 -0.79 6.20 9.00
CA GLU A 10 -1.60 6.22 7.78
C GLU A 10 -0.87 6.90 6.63
N MET A 11 -0.27 8.06 6.88
CA MET A 11 0.51 8.80 5.89
C MET A 11 1.66 7.96 5.34
N VAL A 12 2.43 7.29 6.21
CA VAL A 12 3.53 6.41 5.78
C VAL A 12 3.02 5.24 4.94
N ILE A 13 1.94 4.58 5.39
CA ILE A 13 1.33 3.47 4.65
C ILE A 13 0.90 3.88 3.25
N ARG A 14 0.21 5.02 3.14
CA ARG A 14 -0.32 5.51 1.87
C ARG A 14 0.78 6.02 0.95
N ARG A 15 1.78 6.73 1.48
CA ARG A 15 2.90 7.28 0.69
C ARG A 15 3.76 6.19 0.07
N ASN A 16 3.96 5.08 0.80
CA ASN A 16 4.76 3.95 0.32
C ASN A 16 3.92 2.94 -0.47
N GLY A 17 2.62 3.20 -0.69
CA GLY A 17 1.75 2.36 -1.52
C GLY A 17 1.38 1.01 -0.89
N TYR A 18 1.54 0.82 0.41
CA TYR A 18 1.26 -0.46 1.05
C TYR A 18 -0.25 -0.77 1.09
N SER A 19 -0.61 -2.01 0.78
CA SER A 19 -1.99 -2.46 0.83
C SER A 19 -2.48 -2.67 2.26
N ILE A 20 -3.52 -1.93 2.66
CA ILE A 20 -4.17 -2.11 3.98
C ILE A 20 -4.72 -3.54 4.14
N SER A 21 -5.20 -4.14 3.06
CA SER A 21 -5.69 -5.52 3.07
C SER A 21 -4.54 -6.49 3.36
N GLU A 22 -3.38 -6.27 2.76
CA GLU A 22 -2.19 -7.08 3.01
C GLU A 22 -1.64 -6.90 4.43
N LEU A 23 -1.54 -5.64 4.89
CA LEU A 23 -1.14 -5.34 6.26
C LEU A 23 -2.05 -6.04 7.27
N SER A 24 -3.36 -6.05 7.04
CA SER A 24 -4.33 -6.74 7.91
C SER A 24 -4.08 -8.25 7.98
N ARG A 25 -3.79 -8.87 6.82
CA ARG A 25 -3.46 -10.29 6.71
C ARG A 25 -2.18 -10.63 7.47
N LEU A 26 -1.11 -9.87 7.24
CA LEU A 26 0.20 -10.09 7.87
C LEU A 26 0.19 -9.85 9.38
N MET A 27 -0.56 -8.83 9.84
CA MET A 27 -0.69 -8.54 11.25
C MET A 27 -1.68 -9.47 11.98
N LYS A 28 -2.47 -10.26 11.24
CA LYS A 28 -3.56 -11.11 11.74
C LYS A 28 -4.64 -10.31 12.48
N VAL A 29 -5.01 -9.17 11.94
CA VAL A 29 -6.08 -8.31 12.47
C VAL A 29 -7.09 -7.97 11.38
N ASN A 30 -8.31 -7.59 11.76
CA ASN A 30 -9.28 -7.14 10.77
C ASN A 30 -8.89 -5.75 10.23
N ARG A 31 -9.31 -5.43 8.99
CA ARG A 31 -9.04 -4.11 8.36
C ARG A 31 -9.61 -2.95 9.18
N ARG A 32 -10.74 -3.15 9.87
CA ARG A 32 -11.37 -2.14 10.73
C ARG A 32 -10.46 -1.72 11.88
N SER A 33 -9.69 -2.63 12.47
CA SER A 33 -8.73 -2.34 13.53
C SER A 33 -7.63 -1.42 13.03
N ILE A 34 -7.15 -1.62 11.80
CA ILE A 34 -6.15 -0.74 11.18
C ILE A 34 -6.71 0.67 11.01
N TYR A 35 -7.91 0.80 10.42
CA TYR A 35 -8.56 2.10 10.28
C TYR A 35 -8.83 2.78 11.64
N ASN A 36 -9.20 2.00 12.65
CA ASN A 36 -9.38 2.53 14.01
C ASN A 36 -8.07 3.06 14.59
N TRP A 37 -6.92 2.44 14.32
CA TRP A 37 -5.62 2.95 14.76
C TRP A 37 -5.26 4.26 14.07
N PHE A 38 -5.65 4.46 12.81
CA PHE A 38 -5.38 5.71 12.09
C PHE A 38 -6.07 6.92 12.74
N GLY A 39 -7.27 6.73 13.28
CA GLY A 39 -7.99 7.78 14.01
C GLY A 39 -7.57 7.96 15.47
N GLN A 40 -6.54 7.24 15.97
CA GLN A 40 -6.10 7.33 17.37
C GLN A 40 -4.93 8.31 17.54
N PRO A 41 -5.07 9.35 18.38
CA PRO A 41 -3.99 10.30 18.65
C PRO A 41 -2.73 9.63 19.22
N ARG A 42 -2.95 8.55 19.98
CA ARG A 42 -1.89 7.67 20.48
C ARG A 42 -2.18 6.24 20.10
N VAL A 43 -1.21 5.60 19.48
CA VAL A 43 -1.19 4.17 19.20
C VAL A 43 -0.10 3.54 20.05
N LYS A 44 -0.36 2.35 20.61
CA LYS A 44 0.62 1.65 21.45
C LYS A 44 1.91 1.37 20.66
N SER A 45 3.07 1.61 21.28
CA SER A 45 4.37 1.43 20.63
C SER A 45 4.55 0.00 20.09
N GLU A 46 4.04 -1.03 20.76
CA GLU A 46 4.14 -2.40 20.27
C GLU A 46 3.38 -2.61 18.95
N ILE A 47 2.27 -1.89 18.75
CA ILE A 47 1.51 -1.93 17.50
C ILE A 47 2.29 -1.23 16.39
N ILE A 48 2.84 -0.05 16.68
CA ILE A 48 3.64 0.73 15.72
C ILE A 48 4.87 -0.06 15.28
N PHE A 49 5.59 -0.65 16.25
CA PHE A 49 6.74 -1.50 16.00
C PHE A 49 6.37 -2.69 15.10
N LYS A 50 5.27 -3.38 15.41
CA LYS A 50 4.80 -4.50 14.60
C LYS A 50 4.46 -4.07 13.17
N ILE A 51 3.80 -2.91 12.99
CA ILE A 51 3.53 -2.35 11.66
C ILE A 51 4.84 -2.08 10.92
N GLY A 52 5.81 -1.42 11.57
CA GLY A 52 7.12 -1.12 10.97
C GLY A 52 7.86 -2.38 10.53
N VAL A 53 7.91 -3.40 11.38
CA VAL A 53 8.50 -4.70 11.05
C VAL A 53 7.77 -5.40 9.90
N THR A 54 6.44 -5.34 9.87
CA THR A 54 5.64 -5.92 8.79
C THR A 54 5.85 -5.20 7.45
N LEU A 55 6.02 -3.88 7.47
CA LEU A 55 6.19 -3.06 6.26
C LEU A 55 7.66 -2.88 5.86
N ARG A 56 8.61 -3.33 6.70
CA ARG A 56 10.02 -2.93 6.63
C ARG A 56 10.23 -1.41 6.60
N HIS A 57 9.43 -0.70 7.39
CA HIS A 57 9.61 0.72 7.62
C HIS A 57 10.16 0.95 9.02
N ASP A 58 11.28 1.66 9.12
CA ASP A 58 11.86 2.09 10.39
C ASP A 58 11.13 3.35 10.87
N PHE A 59 10.27 3.17 11.88
CA PHE A 59 9.48 4.24 12.47
C PHE A 59 10.26 5.08 13.50
N SER A 60 11.54 4.81 13.78
CA SER A 60 12.36 5.64 14.68
C SER A 60 12.53 7.07 14.18
N ARG A 61 12.44 7.29 12.87
CA ARG A 61 12.48 8.65 12.27
C ARG A 61 11.21 9.43 12.57
N GLU A 62 10.07 8.77 12.45
CA GLU A 62 8.78 9.38 12.74
C GLU A 62 8.45 9.36 14.21
N PHE A 63 9.03 8.50 15.05
CA PHE A 63 8.79 8.39 16.49
C PHE A 63 10.10 8.17 17.27
N PRO A 64 11.05 9.13 17.23
CA PRO A 64 12.32 9.02 17.95
C PRO A 64 12.12 8.97 19.48
N GLU A 65 10.97 9.43 19.97
CA GLU A 65 10.57 9.32 21.36
C GLU A 65 10.16 7.90 21.80
N LEU A 66 9.92 6.99 20.86
CA LEU A 66 9.47 5.62 21.13
C LEU A 66 10.49 4.55 20.74
N PHE A 67 11.32 4.80 19.72
CA PHE A 67 12.18 3.79 19.13
C PHE A 67 13.54 4.34 18.72
N ASN A 68 14.52 3.44 18.70
CA ASN A 68 15.82 3.65 18.06
C ASN A 68 15.89 2.85 16.75
N SER A 69 16.71 3.28 15.79
CA SER A 69 16.86 2.56 14.51
C SER A 69 17.37 1.12 14.68
N GLU A 70 18.12 0.87 15.76
CA GLU A 70 18.64 -0.45 16.13
C GLU A 70 17.51 -1.46 16.42
N ASP A 71 16.38 -1.00 16.97
CA ASP A 71 15.23 -1.85 17.29
C ASP A 71 14.66 -2.53 16.04
N PHE A 72 14.65 -1.80 14.91
CA PHE A 72 14.14 -2.30 13.63
C PHE A 72 15.18 -3.09 12.85
N GLN A 73 16.44 -2.65 12.86
CA GLN A 73 17.51 -3.28 12.09
C GLN A 73 17.67 -4.77 12.45
N MET A 74 17.61 -5.11 13.73
CA MET A 74 17.71 -6.49 14.20
C MET A 74 16.57 -7.39 13.68
N GLU A 75 15.34 -6.88 13.65
CA GLU A 75 14.18 -7.63 13.13
C GLU A 75 14.22 -7.76 11.61
N PHE A 76 14.69 -6.73 10.91
CA PHE A 76 14.82 -6.77 9.45
C PHE A 76 15.82 -7.82 8.99
N GLU A 77 16.97 -7.92 9.65
CA GLU A 77 17.98 -8.94 9.35
C GLU A 77 17.45 -10.35 9.62
N ARG A 78 16.69 -10.55 10.72
CA ARG A 78 16.09 -11.85 11.02
C ARG A 78 15.05 -12.30 10.00
N LYS A 79 14.34 -11.36 9.37
CA LYS A 79 13.22 -11.62 8.44
C LYS A 79 13.58 -11.39 6.98
N LYS A 80 14.87 -11.45 6.63
CA LYS A 80 15.38 -11.11 5.28
C LYS A 80 14.83 -12.00 4.17
N GLU A 81 14.71 -13.30 4.43
CA GLU A 81 14.23 -14.26 3.44
C GLU A 81 12.72 -14.13 3.18
N VAL A 82 11.92 -13.96 4.24
CA VAL A 82 10.44 -13.88 4.14
C VAL A 82 9.97 -12.63 3.40
N PHE A 83 10.70 -11.52 3.52
CA PHE A 83 10.28 -10.26 2.88
C PHE A 83 10.54 -10.24 1.37
N HIS A 84 11.57 -10.96 0.89
CA HIS A 84 11.87 -11.03 -0.54
C HIS A 84 10.67 -11.59 -1.34
N ASP A 85 10.04 -12.64 -0.81
CA ASP A 85 8.82 -13.23 -1.36
C ASP A 85 7.65 -12.23 -1.41
N SER A 86 7.50 -11.39 -0.38
CA SER A 86 6.43 -10.39 -0.34
C SER A 86 6.65 -9.24 -1.33
N ILE A 87 7.89 -8.78 -1.54
CA ILE A 87 8.19 -7.77 -2.57
C ILE A 87 7.91 -8.35 -3.96
N GLN A 88 8.40 -9.57 -4.23
CA GLN A 88 8.17 -10.22 -5.53
C GLN A 88 6.67 -10.34 -5.82
N HIS A 89 5.87 -10.71 -4.83
CA HIS A 89 4.42 -10.80 -4.99
C HIS A 89 3.77 -9.43 -5.25
N VAL A 90 4.23 -8.35 -4.59
CA VAL A 90 3.71 -6.98 -4.84
C VAL A 90 4.09 -6.49 -6.24
N GLU A 91 5.32 -6.73 -6.67
CA GLU A 91 5.79 -6.39 -8.02
C GLU A 91 5.04 -7.17 -9.10
N GLU A 92 4.80 -8.46 -8.88
CA GLU A 92 4.02 -9.30 -9.78
C GLU A 92 2.55 -8.82 -9.89
N VAL A 93 1.93 -8.50 -8.76
CA VAL A 93 0.56 -7.95 -8.74
C VAL A 93 0.51 -6.60 -9.46
N SER A 94 1.50 -5.73 -9.28
CA SER A 94 1.57 -4.45 -9.99
C SER A 94 1.71 -4.66 -11.49
N TYR A 95 2.59 -5.56 -11.91
CA TYR A 95 2.80 -5.90 -13.33
C TYR A 95 1.50 -6.35 -14.01
N TRP A 96 0.77 -7.27 -13.40
CA TRP A 96 -0.49 -7.77 -13.97
C TRP A 96 -1.60 -6.71 -13.96
N LYS A 97 -1.64 -5.86 -12.93
CA LYS A 97 -2.58 -4.74 -12.86
C LYS A 97 -2.33 -3.75 -13.99
N ASP A 98 -1.08 -3.37 -14.24
CA ASP A 98 -0.74 -2.42 -15.29
C ASP A 98 -1.05 -3.00 -16.68
N LYS A 99 -0.75 -4.28 -16.90
CA LYS A 99 -1.11 -4.98 -18.14
C LYS A 99 -2.62 -5.00 -18.38
N TYR A 100 -3.41 -5.21 -17.33
CA TYR A 100 -4.88 -5.19 -17.43
C TYR A 100 -5.41 -3.79 -17.77
N ILE A 101 -4.85 -2.74 -17.17
CA ILE A 101 -5.21 -1.35 -17.46
C ILE A 101 -4.92 -1.03 -18.93
N SER A 102 -3.72 -1.35 -19.41
CA SER A 102 -3.34 -1.12 -20.80
C SER A 102 -4.29 -1.83 -21.78
N LEU A 103 -4.68 -3.07 -21.49
CA LEU A 103 -5.65 -3.80 -22.30
C LEU A 103 -7.02 -3.11 -22.36
N LEU A 104 -7.51 -2.59 -21.22
CA LEU A 104 -8.77 -1.83 -21.16
C LEU A 104 -8.68 -0.52 -21.96
N GLU A 105 -7.55 0.18 -21.88
CA GLU A 105 -7.33 1.41 -22.64
C GLU A 105 -7.28 1.17 -24.14
N GLU A 106 -6.59 0.12 -24.58
CA GLU A 106 -6.58 -0.31 -25.99
C GLU A 106 -7.98 -0.69 -26.48
N TYR A 107 -8.73 -1.44 -25.67
CA TYR A 107 -10.10 -1.84 -25.99
C TYR A 107 -11.03 -0.63 -26.11
N ASN A 108 -10.96 0.31 -25.16
CA ASN A 108 -11.74 1.56 -25.21
C ASN A 108 -11.38 2.40 -26.44
N THR A 109 -10.09 2.43 -26.80
CA THR A 109 -9.62 3.12 -28.01
C THR A 109 -10.18 2.46 -29.28
N ALA A 110 -10.20 1.13 -29.35
CA ALA A 110 -10.78 0.40 -30.47
C ALA A 110 -12.29 0.64 -30.59
N LEU A 111 -13.02 0.59 -29.46
CA LEU A 111 -14.45 0.92 -29.39
C LEU A 111 -14.74 2.35 -29.85
N ALA A 112 -13.97 3.33 -29.40
CA ALA A 112 -14.13 4.72 -29.80
C ALA A 112 -13.93 4.91 -31.31
N ARG A 113 -12.90 4.26 -31.89
CA ARG A 113 -12.67 4.26 -33.34
C ARG A 113 -13.83 3.62 -34.10
N GLN A 114 -14.35 2.51 -33.61
CA GLN A 114 -15.48 1.81 -34.21
C GLN A 114 -16.75 2.68 -34.18
N SER A 115 -17.06 3.31 -33.05
CA SER A 115 -18.19 4.23 -32.90
C SER A 115 -18.09 5.43 -33.86
N GLN A 116 -16.91 6.03 -34.01
CA GLN A 116 -16.70 7.12 -34.97
C GLN A 116 -16.90 6.68 -36.42
N ARG A 117 -16.45 5.47 -36.79
CA ARG A 117 -16.67 4.92 -38.14
C ARG A 117 -18.16 4.72 -38.44
N TYR A 118 -18.96 4.24 -37.48
CA TYR A 118 -20.40 4.08 -37.68
C TYR A 118 -21.19 5.39 -37.62
N GLY A 119 -20.75 6.38 -36.83
CA GLY A 119 -21.35 7.72 -36.80
C GLY A 119 -21.16 8.50 -38.11
N ILE A 120 -20.03 8.31 -38.81
CA ILE A 120 -19.78 8.94 -40.12
C ILE A 120 -20.61 8.28 -41.24
N SER A 121 -20.85 6.96 -41.14
CA SER A 121 -21.66 6.23 -42.14
C SER A 121 -23.14 6.63 -42.14
N ALA A 122 -23.68 7.14 -41.03
CA ALA A 122 -25.06 7.60 -40.93
C ALA A 122 -25.28 9.04 -41.43
N ALA A 123 -24.21 9.84 -41.58
CA ALA A 123 -24.29 11.23 -42.06
C ALA A 123 -24.07 11.37 -43.58
N MET A 124 -23.74 10.26 -44.27
CA MET A 124 -23.44 10.21 -45.71
C MET A 124 -24.49 9.43 -46.52
N ALA A 125 -25.63 9.10 -45.91
CA ALA A 125 -26.80 8.46 -46.55
C ALA A 125 -28.01 9.39 -46.43
#